data_AF-A0A142XY12-F1
#
_entry.id   AF-A0A142XY12-F1
#
_cell.length_a   1.000
_cell.length_b   1.000
_cell.length_c   1.000
_cell.angle_alpha   90.00
_cell.angle_beta   90.00
_cell.angle_gamma   90.00
#
_symmetry.space_group_name_H-M   'P 1'
#
loop_
_entity.id
_entity.type
_entity.pdbx_description
1 polymer ?
#
loop_
_entity_poly.entity_id
_entity_poly.type
_entity_poly.pdbx_seq_one_letter_code
_entity_poly.pdbx_strand_id
1 'polypeptide(L)'
;MLVNMRREFLKWCAMAGLGLATPMHFPYPVQAEPREELPAHEGPYYIVFNASGGWDTTCLMDPKGVDGINRLYTRGDILTHGEHRFAPSAKHQKGGLSNEDFYSAFGNELLAFNGLDYSVNNHSPCSRYMATGKLDSLAYPTFAALVAACQGPGCPLSFLTFGNYSATGNLVAMSRVPYLPSLQRIANADAIDGNIRSPYHSEFALDRIEQALSEQHSTRMSEPTLPRQTRAENMLYSAQVNSKALARVTPHIPKEVPKQRLAQQAEIALASFKAGVCVSANLSIGQFDSHANNDEDQMKLIPEFLEGIAYVLRRAEELQIREKLVVIAQSEMGRTPTYNQGNGKDHWSIGSILFIGPGITGNRVVGATDDGQFAVPLDPKRLAVDQEKGIRIRPEHIHESLRQYAGINSHPHCEQFPLGVKPEEQLQGLWG
;
A
#
# COMPACT_ATOMS: atom_id res chain seq x y z
N MET A 1 36.26 19.80 -72.19
CA MET A 1 35.22 18.87 -71.71
C MET A 1 34.73 19.30 -70.31
N LEU A 2 34.17 20.51 -70.17
CA LEU A 2 33.66 21.04 -68.88
C LEU A 2 32.63 22.19 -69.04
N VAL A 3 32.12 22.45 -70.25
CA VAL A 3 31.17 23.56 -70.52
C VAL A 3 29.75 23.08 -70.87
N ASN A 4 29.55 21.81 -71.23
CA ASN A 4 28.22 21.28 -71.60
C ASN A 4 27.40 20.66 -70.43
N MET A 5 27.93 20.57 -69.20
CA MET A 5 27.19 19.98 -68.07
C MET A 5 26.36 20.97 -67.25
N ARG A 6 26.65 22.28 -67.30
CA ARG A 6 25.92 23.29 -66.49
C ARG A 6 24.60 23.75 -67.12
N ARG A 7 24.41 23.55 -68.42
CA ARG A 7 23.22 24.01 -69.14
C ARG A 7 22.06 23.00 -69.14
N GLU A 8 22.36 21.74 -68.83
CA GLU A 8 21.34 20.69 -68.66
C GLU A 8 20.79 20.65 -67.22
N PHE A 9 21.59 20.97 -66.21
CA PHE A 9 21.13 21.00 -64.80
C PHE A 9 19.98 22.00 -64.56
N LEU A 10 20.05 23.19 -65.14
CA LEU A 10 19.00 24.20 -65.03
C LEU A 10 17.71 23.85 -65.80
N LYS A 11 17.77 22.98 -66.82
CA LYS A 11 16.56 22.49 -67.52
C LYS A 11 15.80 21.47 -66.68
N TRP A 12 16.49 20.64 -65.91
CA TRP A 12 15.86 19.65 -65.02
C TRP A 12 15.18 20.31 -63.80
N CYS A 13 15.72 21.43 -63.29
CA CYS A 13 15.07 22.17 -62.21
C CYS A 13 13.81 22.92 -62.64
N ALA A 14 13.63 23.22 -63.93
CA ALA A 14 12.45 23.94 -64.44
C ALA A 14 11.23 23.04 -64.71
N MET A 15 11.39 21.71 -64.69
CA MET A 15 10.28 20.75 -64.92
C MET A 15 9.71 20.09 -63.65
N ALA A 16 10.14 20.53 -62.46
CA ALA A 16 9.64 20.01 -61.18
C ALA A 16 8.75 21.02 -60.44
N GLY A 17 7.98 21.83 -61.19
CA GLY A 17 6.98 22.75 -60.66
C GLY A 17 5.56 22.28 -60.96
N LEU A 18 4.72 22.29 -59.92
CA LEU A 18 3.25 22.16 -59.91
C LEU A 18 2.66 20.75 -59.84
N GLY A 19 2.86 20.09 -58.70
CA GLY A 19 1.87 19.15 -58.16
C GLY A 19 1.02 19.85 -57.09
N LEU A 20 -0.22 20.23 -57.41
CA LEU A 20 -1.19 20.69 -56.42
C LEU A 20 -1.75 19.44 -55.72
N ALA A 21 -1.19 19.07 -54.56
CA ALA A 21 -1.76 18.01 -53.73
C ALA A 21 -2.89 18.61 -52.87
N THR A 22 -4.12 18.53 -53.35
CA THR A 22 -5.30 18.73 -52.49
C THR A 22 -5.54 17.45 -51.70
N PRO A 23 -5.56 17.48 -50.35
CA PRO A 23 -5.90 16.29 -49.58
C PRO A 23 -7.41 16.04 -49.72
N MET A 24 -7.81 15.15 -50.62
CA MET A 24 -9.17 14.60 -50.60
C MET A 24 -9.28 13.63 -49.42
N HIS A 25 -9.79 14.11 -48.29
CA HIS A 25 -10.25 13.26 -47.20
C HIS A 25 -11.60 12.65 -47.61
N PHE A 26 -11.60 11.38 -47.98
CA PHE A 26 -12.81 10.58 -47.96
C PHE A 26 -13.13 10.25 -46.49
N PRO A 27 -14.30 10.64 -45.95
CA PRO A 27 -14.70 10.18 -44.63
C PRO A 27 -14.98 8.68 -44.74
N TYR A 28 -14.04 7.85 -44.32
CA TYR A 28 -14.40 6.51 -43.91
C TYR A 28 -15.35 6.68 -42.71
N PRO A 29 -16.53 6.02 -42.71
CA PRO A 29 -17.29 5.91 -41.49
C PRO A 29 -16.43 5.06 -40.56
N VAL A 30 -15.69 5.71 -39.66
CA VAL A 30 -15.15 5.05 -38.49
C VAL A 30 -16.37 4.69 -37.67
N GLN A 31 -16.87 3.46 -37.85
CA GLN A 31 -17.67 2.83 -36.83
C GLN A 31 -16.80 2.85 -35.57
N ALA A 32 -17.19 3.68 -34.61
CA ALA A 32 -16.61 3.68 -33.29
C ALA A 32 -16.81 2.26 -32.74
N GLU A 33 -15.70 1.52 -32.56
CA GLU A 33 -15.67 0.43 -31.60
C GLU A 33 -16.25 1.00 -30.28
N PRO A 34 -17.16 0.29 -29.60
CA PRO A 34 -17.66 0.74 -28.31
C PRO A 34 -16.44 0.89 -27.38
N ARG A 35 -16.09 2.12 -27.03
CA ARG A 35 -14.92 2.42 -26.20
C ARG A 35 -15.20 1.85 -24.81
N GLU A 36 -14.51 0.75 -24.49
CA GLU A 36 -14.73 -0.05 -23.29
C GLU A 36 -14.39 0.73 -22.01
N GLU A 37 -15.25 0.59 -21.01
CA GLU A 37 -15.02 1.03 -19.64
C GLU A 37 -13.68 0.49 -19.13
N LEU A 38 -12.92 1.27 -18.34
CA LEU A 38 -11.63 0.80 -17.82
C LEU A 38 -11.81 -0.55 -17.11
N PRO A 39 -11.00 -1.57 -17.45
CA PRO A 39 -11.13 -2.89 -16.86
C PRO A 39 -10.95 -2.80 -15.35
N ALA A 40 -11.72 -3.60 -14.62
CA ALA A 40 -11.59 -3.73 -13.18
C ALA A 40 -10.22 -4.31 -12.82
N HIS A 41 -9.54 -3.71 -11.83
CA HIS A 41 -8.37 -4.33 -11.23
C HIS A 41 -8.79 -5.61 -10.49
N GLU A 42 -8.28 -6.74 -10.97
CA GLU A 42 -8.65 -8.07 -10.48
C GLU A 42 -7.78 -8.53 -9.30
N GLY A 43 -6.89 -7.70 -8.77
CA GLY A 43 -5.94 -8.05 -7.73
C GLY A 43 -4.56 -8.45 -8.29
N PRO A 44 -3.59 -8.76 -7.42
CA PRO A 44 -3.68 -8.75 -5.95
C PRO A 44 -3.97 -7.35 -5.38
N TYR A 45 -4.53 -7.32 -4.17
CA TYR A 45 -4.81 -6.11 -3.40
C TYR A 45 -3.90 -6.06 -2.17
N TYR A 46 -3.43 -4.88 -1.80
CA TYR A 46 -2.47 -4.71 -0.69
C TYR A 46 -3.02 -3.75 0.37
N ILE A 47 -3.10 -4.21 1.62
CA ILE A 47 -3.40 -3.35 2.77
C ILE A 47 -2.20 -3.28 3.70
N VAL A 48 -1.76 -2.06 4.01
CA VAL A 48 -0.75 -1.80 5.04
C VAL A 48 -1.44 -1.19 6.26
N PHE A 49 -1.50 -1.95 7.35
CA PHE A 49 -1.93 -1.48 8.66
C PHE A 49 -0.78 -0.83 9.42
N ASN A 50 -1.03 0.37 9.95
CA ASN A 50 -0.03 1.14 10.69
C ASN A 50 -0.50 1.41 12.12
N ALA A 51 0.14 0.75 13.09
CA ALA A 51 0.09 1.10 14.50
C ALA A 51 0.99 2.33 14.75
N SER A 52 0.43 3.52 14.48
CA SER A 52 1.18 4.77 14.54
C SER A 52 1.43 5.19 15.98
N GLY A 53 2.69 5.45 16.29
CA GLY A 53 3.15 5.79 17.62
C GLY A 53 4.01 4.72 18.26
N GLY A 54 4.29 3.55 17.67
CA GLY A 54 5.24 2.58 18.26
C GLY A 54 4.60 1.57 19.21
N TRP A 55 4.18 0.41 18.71
CA TRP A 55 3.63 -0.66 19.55
C TRP A 55 4.65 -1.27 20.53
N ASP A 56 4.17 -1.87 21.60
CA ASP A 56 4.99 -2.74 22.45
C ASP A 56 4.89 -4.18 21.94
N THR A 57 5.95 -4.69 21.31
CA THR A 57 5.97 -6.05 20.76
C THR A 57 5.83 -7.12 21.84
N THR A 58 6.17 -6.80 23.10
CA THR A 58 5.98 -7.71 24.23
C THR A 58 4.54 -7.82 24.67
N CYS A 59 3.67 -6.92 24.22
CA CYS A 59 2.24 -7.04 24.42
C CYS A 59 1.55 -7.83 23.29
N LEU A 60 2.30 -8.32 22.29
CA LEU A 60 1.77 -8.99 21.10
C LEU A 60 2.60 -10.20 20.65
N MET A 61 3.50 -10.03 19.67
CA MET A 61 4.10 -11.11 18.86
C MET A 61 5.54 -11.49 19.28
N ASP A 62 6.12 -10.78 20.23
CA ASP A 62 7.46 -11.04 20.74
C ASP A 62 7.50 -10.93 22.27
N PRO A 63 6.75 -11.80 22.98
CA PRO A 63 6.54 -11.69 24.42
C PRO A 63 7.82 -11.92 25.23
N LYS A 64 8.01 -11.09 26.27
CA LYS A 64 9.14 -11.14 27.21
C LYS A 64 8.61 -11.05 28.64
N GLY A 65 8.70 -12.18 29.36
CA GLY A 65 8.24 -12.30 30.75
C GLY A 65 9.37 -12.39 31.76
N VAL A 66 10.45 -11.62 31.54
CA VAL A 66 11.66 -11.57 32.39
C VAL A 66 12.02 -10.14 32.74
N ASP A 67 12.82 -9.97 33.79
CA ASP A 67 13.46 -8.70 34.18
C ASP A 67 12.52 -7.48 34.29
N GLY A 68 11.24 -7.71 34.57
CA GLY A 68 10.23 -6.65 34.67
C GLY A 68 9.94 -5.95 33.34
N ILE A 69 10.35 -6.54 32.20
CA ILE A 69 10.08 -6.01 30.86
C ILE A 69 8.58 -5.90 30.59
N ASN A 70 7.81 -6.83 31.13
CA ASN A 70 6.36 -6.79 31.13
C ASN A 70 5.83 -7.00 32.55
N ARG A 71 4.82 -6.21 32.93
CA ARG A 71 4.18 -6.27 34.26
C ARG A 71 2.89 -7.09 34.28
N LEU A 72 2.36 -7.45 33.12
CA LEU A 72 1.05 -8.11 32.97
C LEU A 72 1.16 -9.63 33.05
N TYR A 73 2.34 -10.19 32.75
CA TYR A 73 2.57 -11.63 32.71
C TYR A 73 4.03 -11.99 32.96
N THR A 74 4.28 -13.25 33.28
CA THR A 74 5.62 -13.83 33.45
C THR A 74 5.96 -14.82 32.33
N ARG A 75 7.22 -15.28 32.24
CA ARG A 75 7.65 -16.21 31.19
C ARG A 75 6.78 -17.48 31.10
N GLY A 76 6.27 -17.97 32.23
CA GLY A 76 5.42 -19.16 32.28
C GLY A 76 4.00 -18.95 31.75
N ASP A 77 3.56 -17.69 31.63
CA ASP A 77 2.22 -17.34 31.15
C ASP A 77 2.17 -17.11 29.62
N ILE A 78 3.33 -17.13 28.95
CA ILE A 78 3.43 -16.91 27.50
C ILE A 78 2.70 -18.03 26.77
N LEU A 79 1.80 -17.66 25.87
CA LEU A 79 0.96 -18.59 25.11
C LEU A 79 1.58 -18.92 23.76
N THR A 80 1.11 -20.02 23.18
CA THR A 80 1.55 -20.48 21.86
C THR A 80 0.38 -20.89 20.97
N HIS A 81 0.55 -20.70 19.67
CA HIS A 81 -0.29 -21.26 18.61
C HIS A 81 0.61 -21.65 17.44
N GLY A 82 0.81 -22.96 17.26
CA GLY A 82 1.82 -23.47 16.34
C GLY A 82 3.21 -22.90 16.67
N GLU A 83 3.88 -22.28 15.69
CA GLU A 83 5.22 -21.68 15.86
C GLU A 83 5.17 -20.30 16.54
N HIS A 84 3.98 -19.69 16.66
CA HIS A 84 3.85 -18.39 17.28
C HIS A 84 3.88 -18.46 18.79
N ARG A 85 4.66 -17.58 19.41
CA ARG A 85 4.59 -17.23 20.83
C ARG A 85 3.98 -15.85 20.94
N PHE A 86 3.01 -15.66 21.83
CA PHE A 86 2.34 -14.37 22.00
C PHE A 86 1.99 -14.08 23.46
N ALA A 87 1.82 -12.79 23.76
CA ALA A 87 1.49 -12.33 25.10
C ALA A 87 0.04 -12.68 25.48
N PRO A 88 -0.23 -13.19 26.69
CA PRO A 88 -1.60 -13.35 27.18
C PRO A 88 -2.23 -11.96 27.38
N SER A 89 -3.39 -11.74 26.76
CA SER A 89 -4.03 -10.41 26.74
C SER A 89 -5.49 -10.43 27.17
N ALA A 90 -6.15 -11.60 27.16
CA ALA A 90 -7.59 -11.71 27.37
C ALA A 90 -8.05 -11.14 28.73
N LYS A 91 -7.20 -11.22 29.76
CA LYS A 91 -7.49 -10.67 31.10
C LYS A 91 -7.26 -9.15 31.22
N HIS A 92 -6.55 -8.55 30.27
CA HIS A 92 -6.06 -7.18 30.36
C HIS A 92 -6.64 -6.26 29.28
N GLN A 93 -7.13 -6.82 28.17
CA GLN A 93 -7.64 -6.07 27.05
C GLN A 93 -8.77 -5.10 27.43
N LYS A 94 -8.82 -3.95 26.75
CA LYS A 94 -9.87 -2.93 26.89
C LYS A 94 -10.62 -2.79 25.58
N GLY A 95 -11.61 -3.67 25.38
CA GLY A 95 -12.31 -3.80 24.11
C GLY A 95 -11.44 -4.48 23.05
N GLY A 96 -11.89 -4.46 21.80
CA GLY A 96 -11.16 -5.09 20.69
C GLY A 96 -11.05 -6.61 20.81
N LEU A 97 -10.10 -7.18 20.07
CA LEU A 97 -9.87 -8.61 19.97
C LEU A 97 -8.61 -9.02 20.76
N SER A 98 -8.70 -10.10 21.54
CA SER A 98 -7.55 -10.60 22.29
C SER A 98 -6.51 -11.23 21.37
N ASN A 99 -5.26 -11.25 21.81
CA ASN A 99 -4.20 -12.02 21.16
C ASN A 99 -4.63 -13.50 21.04
N GLU A 100 -5.17 -14.07 22.11
CA GLU A 100 -5.69 -15.44 22.16
C GLU A 100 -6.68 -15.72 21.01
N ASP A 101 -7.70 -14.87 20.86
CA ASP A 101 -8.71 -15.03 19.81
C ASP A 101 -8.14 -14.76 18.42
N PHE A 102 -7.23 -13.79 18.28
CA PHE A 102 -6.58 -13.46 17.01
C PHE A 102 -5.70 -14.61 16.51
N TYR A 103 -4.81 -15.13 17.36
CA TYR A 103 -3.93 -16.24 17.00
C TYR A 103 -4.71 -17.53 16.81
N SER A 104 -5.77 -17.78 17.60
CA SER A 104 -6.65 -18.93 17.37
C SER A 104 -7.34 -18.86 16.00
N ALA A 105 -7.71 -17.67 15.53
CA ALA A 105 -8.40 -17.50 14.25
C ALA A 105 -7.44 -17.46 13.05
N PHE A 106 -6.30 -16.78 13.17
CA PHE A 106 -5.44 -16.43 12.03
C PHE A 106 -3.99 -16.88 12.18
N GLY A 107 -3.60 -17.48 13.30
CA GLY A 107 -2.21 -17.89 13.56
C GLY A 107 -1.67 -18.89 12.54
N ASN A 108 -2.53 -19.71 11.94
CA ASN A 108 -2.12 -20.65 10.88
C ASN A 108 -1.75 -19.96 9.56
N GLU A 109 -2.23 -18.74 9.33
CA GLU A 109 -1.99 -17.96 8.11
C GLU A 109 -0.95 -16.84 8.33
N LEU A 110 -0.56 -16.62 9.59
CA LEU A 110 0.28 -15.52 10.00
C LEU A 110 1.76 -15.84 9.79
N LEU A 111 2.48 -14.92 9.16
CA LEU A 111 3.93 -14.84 9.20
C LEU A 111 4.32 -13.66 10.08
N ALA A 112 5.11 -13.92 11.13
CA ALA A 112 5.70 -12.88 11.97
C ALA A 112 7.19 -12.76 11.71
N PHE A 113 7.68 -11.54 11.55
CA PHE A 113 9.11 -11.25 11.55
C PHE A 113 9.45 -10.45 12.82
N ASN A 114 10.32 -11.00 13.67
CA ASN A 114 10.76 -10.37 14.91
C ASN A 114 12.23 -9.90 14.79
N GLY A 115 12.58 -8.82 15.49
CA GLY A 115 13.94 -8.29 15.50
C GLY A 115 14.28 -7.40 14.31
N LEU A 116 13.30 -6.66 13.78
CA LEU A 116 13.53 -5.67 12.74
C LEU A 116 14.21 -4.42 13.33
N ASP A 117 15.41 -4.08 12.85
CA ASP A 117 16.21 -2.94 13.32
C ASP A 117 15.93 -1.68 12.47
N TYR A 118 15.22 -0.71 13.04
CA TYR A 118 14.92 0.58 12.43
C TYR A 118 16.13 1.52 12.40
N SER A 119 17.24 1.22 13.07
CA SER A 119 18.45 2.08 13.20
C SER A 119 18.26 3.43 13.90
N VAL A 120 17.02 3.88 14.04
CA VAL A 120 16.59 5.14 14.63
C VAL A 120 15.37 4.89 15.50
N ASN A 121 15.06 5.85 16.37
CA ASN A 121 13.96 5.76 17.33
C ASN A 121 13.18 7.09 17.44
N ASN A 122 13.10 7.86 16.36
CA ASN A 122 12.32 9.11 16.30
C ASN A 122 11.16 8.95 15.31
N HIS A 123 9.96 9.44 15.63
CA HIS A 123 8.75 9.22 14.82
C HIS A 123 8.93 9.52 13.32
N SER A 124 9.38 10.73 12.96
CA SER A 124 9.50 11.13 11.55
C SER A 124 10.43 10.23 10.71
N PRO A 125 11.68 9.94 11.12
CA PRO A 125 12.52 9.02 10.37
C PRO A 125 12.07 7.56 10.47
N CYS A 126 11.52 7.11 11.61
CA CYS A 126 10.97 5.76 11.78
C CYS A 126 9.79 5.47 10.84
N SER A 127 8.76 6.34 10.86
CA SER A 127 7.57 6.18 10.00
C SER A 127 7.94 6.17 8.53
N ARG A 128 8.85 7.06 8.12
CA ARG A 128 9.39 7.07 6.76
C ARG A 128 10.09 5.77 6.43
N TYR A 129 11.05 5.34 7.26
CA TYR A 129 11.89 4.21 6.94
C TYR A 129 11.10 2.91 6.89
N MET A 130 10.20 2.68 7.86
CA MET A 130 9.31 1.53 7.83
C MET A 130 8.38 1.56 6.61
N ALA A 131 7.88 2.74 6.21
CA ALA A 131 6.94 2.83 5.09
C ALA A 131 7.60 2.71 3.70
N THR A 132 8.90 3.03 3.55
CA THR A 132 9.57 3.13 2.24
C THR A 132 10.76 2.18 2.05
N GLY A 133 11.30 1.62 3.13
CA GLY A 133 12.58 0.91 3.12
C GLY A 133 13.78 1.84 2.94
N LYS A 134 13.61 3.17 2.98
CA LYS A 134 14.71 4.14 2.82
C LYS A 134 14.71 5.19 3.93
N LEU A 135 15.73 5.12 4.78
CA LEU A 135 15.89 6.04 5.90
C LEU A 135 16.21 7.48 5.45
N ASP A 136 17.16 7.63 4.53
CA ASP A 136 17.81 8.91 4.21
C ASP A 136 17.20 9.67 3.03
N SER A 137 15.94 9.39 2.65
CA SER A 137 15.29 10.09 1.54
C SER A 137 13.80 10.29 1.73
N LEU A 138 13.36 11.55 1.57
CA LEU A 138 11.95 11.92 1.54
C LEU A 138 11.28 11.62 0.18
N ALA A 139 12.07 11.30 -0.84
CA ALA A 139 11.56 11.12 -2.20
C ALA A 139 10.93 9.74 -2.44
N TYR A 140 11.22 8.76 -1.58
CA TYR A 140 10.84 7.37 -1.83
C TYR A 140 9.33 7.19 -1.60
N PRO A 141 8.63 6.50 -2.53
CA PRO A 141 7.24 6.12 -2.32
C PRO A 141 7.14 5.10 -1.19
N THR A 142 5.98 5.07 -0.52
CA THR A 142 5.63 3.92 0.31
C THR A 142 5.45 2.66 -0.54
N PHE A 143 5.59 1.47 0.04
CA PHE A 143 5.31 0.22 -0.69
C PHE A 143 3.91 0.22 -1.33
N ALA A 144 2.88 0.62 -0.57
CA ALA A 144 1.51 0.70 -1.07
C ALA A 144 1.39 1.63 -2.30
N ALA A 145 1.97 2.83 -2.24
CA ALA A 145 1.97 3.75 -3.37
C ALA A 145 2.76 3.21 -4.57
N LEU A 146 3.90 2.54 -4.33
CA LEU A 146 4.73 1.97 -5.37
C LEU A 146 4.02 0.82 -6.10
N VAL A 147 3.42 -0.13 -5.38
CA VAL A 147 2.70 -1.25 -5.99
C VAL A 147 1.47 -0.79 -6.76
N ALA A 148 0.74 0.21 -6.25
CA ALA A 148 -0.36 0.85 -6.96
C ALA A 148 0.06 1.49 -8.29
N ALA A 149 1.19 2.21 -8.28
CA ALA A 149 1.76 2.79 -9.50
C ALA A 149 2.16 1.74 -10.54
N CYS A 150 2.70 0.60 -10.09
CA CYS A 150 3.15 -0.47 -10.99
C CYS A 150 2.00 -1.31 -11.56
N GLN A 151 1.00 -1.64 -10.75
CA GLN A 151 0.00 -2.64 -11.11
C GLN A 151 -1.36 -2.06 -11.54
N GLY A 152 -1.67 -0.81 -11.16
CA GLY A 152 -2.93 -0.18 -11.56
C GLY A 152 -2.83 1.33 -11.67
N PRO A 153 -1.91 1.89 -12.50
CA PRO A 153 -1.80 3.34 -12.66
C PRO A 153 -3.05 4.00 -13.26
N GLY A 154 -3.89 3.23 -13.98
CA GLY A 154 -5.17 3.68 -14.52
C GLY A 154 -6.34 3.63 -13.52
N CYS A 155 -6.16 3.00 -12.35
CA CYS A 155 -7.22 2.90 -11.36
C CYS A 155 -7.59 4.28 -10.79
N PRO A 156 -8.90 4.63 -10.71
CA PRO A 156 -9.35 5.93 -10.21
C PRO A 156 -8.88 6.24 -8.77
N LEU A 157 -8.88 5.21 -7.92
CA LEU A 157 -8.44 5.26 -6.52
C LEU A 157 -7.27 4.32 -6.31
N SER A 158 -6.33 4.26 -7.26
CA SER A 158 -5.22 3.30 -7.28
C SER A 158 -4.53 3.12 -5.91
N PHE A 159 -4.25 4.23 -5.22
CA PHE A 159 -3.70 4.24 -3.86
C PHE A 159 -4.59 5.06 -2.91
N LEU A 160 -5.17 4.39 -1.90
CA LEU A 160 -5.89 5.01 -0.80
C LEU A 160 -4.99 5.19 0.44
N THR A 161 -5.12 6.30 1.15
CA THR A 161 -4.42 6.49 2.43
C THR A 161 -5.29 7.19 3.47
N PHE A 162 -5.20 6.70 4.71
CA PHE A 162 -5.92 7.23 5.87
C PHE A 162 -5.00 7.83 6.94
N GLY A 163 -3.70 8.02 6.64
CA GLY A 163 -2.75 8.63 7.56
C GLY A 163 -1.36 8.03 7.47
N ASN A 164 -0.55 8.28 8.50
CA ASN A 164 0.86 7.92 8.57
C ASN A 164 1.70 8.44 7.38
N TYR A 165 2.97 8.04 7.27
CA TYR A 165 3.81 8.36 6.13
C TYR A 165 3.20 7.78 4.83
N SER A 166 2.97 8.63 3.83
CA SER A 166 2.22 8.27 2.62
C SER A 166 2.82 8.85 1.34
N ALA A 167 4.13 9.13 1.30
CA ALA A 167 4.77 9.66 0.09
C ALA A 167 4.52 8.73 -1.12
N THR A 168 4.28 9.30 -2.30
CA THR A 168 4.01 8.55 -3.53
C THR A 168 5.15 8.58 -4.53
N GLY A 169 6.25 9.26 -4.22
CA GLY A 169 7.37 9.45 -5.15
C GLY A 169 6.96 10.12 -6.47
N ASN A 170 5.81 10.82 -6.49
CA ASN A 170 5.17 11.34 -7.70
C ASN A 170 4.91 10.26 -8.78
N LEU A 171 4.63 9.03 -8.36
CA LEU A 171 4.30 7.92 -9.27
C LEU A 171 2.80 7.67 -9.43
N VAL A 172 2.02 7.91 -8.38
CA VAL A 172 0.58 7.66 -8.35
C VAL A 172 -0.13 8.77 -7.58
N ALA A 173 -1.41 8.99 -7.94
CA ALA A 173 -2.28 9.87 -7.19
C ALA A 173 -2.49 9.36 -5.75
N MET A 174 -2.49 10.30 -4.80
CA MET A 174 -2.76 10.01 -3.41
C MET A 174 -4.22 10.33 -3.12
N SER A 175 -5.04 9.31 -2.87
CA SER A 175 -6.47 9.48 -2.62
C SER A 175 -6.80 9.41 -1.13
N ARG A 176 -7.49 10.44 -0.62
CA ARG A 176 -7.99 10.52 0.76
C ARG A 176 -9.50 10.67 0.76
N VAL A 177 -10.20 9.60 1.12
CA VAL A 177 -11.65 9.59 1.26
C VAL A 177 -11.96 9.46 2.76
N PRO A 178 -12.44 10.51 3.43
CA PRO A 178 -12.47 10.52 4.90
C PRO A 178 -13.60 9.66 5.47
N TYR A 179 -14.71 9.50 4.75
CA TYR A 179 -15.91 8.81 5.24
C TYR A 179 -16.62 8.04 4.11
N LEU A 180 -17.37 6.99 4.46
CA LEU A 180 -18.18 6.23 3.50
C LEU A 180 -19.20 7.08 2.70
N PRO A 181 -19.91 8.05 3.30
CA PRO A 181 -20.77 8.95 2.52
C PRO A 181 -19.99 9.78 1.50
N SER A 182 -18.74 10.14 1.78
CA SER A 182 -17.88 10.82 0.80
C SER A 182 -17.54 9.90 -0.37
N LEU A 183 -17.28 8.61 -0.10
CA LEU A 183 -17.06 7.63 -1.16
C LEU A 183 -18.28 7.50 -2.07
N GLN A 184 -19.49 7.44 -1.50
CA GLN A 184 -20.74 7.37 -2.27
C GLN A 184 -20.94 8.60 -3.17
N ARG A 185 -20.61 9.80 -2.68
CA ARG A 185 -20.67 11.03 -3.49
C ARG A 185 -19.67 11.02 -4.62
N ILE A 186 -18.44 10.56 -4.37
CA ILE A 186 -17.39 10.46 -5.39
C ILE A 186 -17.76 9.40 -6.43
N ALA A 187 -18.31 8.26 -6.01
CA ALA A 187 -18.78 7.20 -6.89
C ALA A 187 -19.90 7.65 -7.84
N ASN A 188 -20.67 8.67 -7.44
CA ASN A 188 -21.79 9.19 -8.21
C ASN A 188 -21.61 10.69 -8.50
N ALA A 189 -20.39 11.09 -8.88
CA ALA A 189 -20.02 12.51 -9.04
C ALA A 189 -20.83 13.27 -10.08
N ASP A 190 -21.42 12.58 -11.06
CA ASP A 190 -22.25 13.17 -12.13
C ASP A 190 -23.69 13.48 -11.68
N ALA A 191 -23.97 13.36 -10.38
CA ALA A 191 -25.25 13.63 -9.77
C ALA A 191 -25.19 14.57 -8.57
N ILE A 192 -26.26 15.36 -8.39
CA ILE A 192 -26.40 16.29 -7.27
C ILE A 192 -26.31 15.51 -5.94
N ASP A 193 -25.30 15.81 -5.14
CA ASP A 193 -24.97 15.12 -3.89
C ASP A 193 -24.85 13.59 -4.01
N GLY A 194 -24.51 13.08 -5.20
CA GLY A 194 -24.44 11.64 -5.49
C GLY A 194 -25.81 10.95 -5.67
N ASN A 195 -26.90 11.71 -5.76
CA ASN A 195 -28.23 11.17 -5.98
C ASN A 195 -28.46 10.90 -7.47
N ILE A 196 -28.29 9.65 -7.91
CA ILE A 196 -28.46 9.22 -9.31
C ILE A 196 -29.83 9.58 -9.95
N ARG A 197 -30.85 9.92 -9.15
CA ARG A 197 -32.15 10.41 -9.64
C ARG A 197 -32.15 11.89 -10.03
N SER A 198 -31.09 12.61 -9.69
CA SER A 198 -30.90 14.03 -9.94
C SER A 198 -29.53 14.27 -10.61
N PRO A 199 -29.32 13.79 -11.85
CA PRO A 199 -28.05 13.97 -12.55
C PRO A 199 -27.86 15.43 -12.98
N TYR A 200 -26.60 15.89 -13.05
CA TYR A 200 -26.28 17.24 -13.56
C TYR A 200 -26.56 17.37 -15.07
N HIS A 201 -26.33 16.28 -15.80
CA HIS A 201 -26.47 16.19 -17.24
C HIS A 201 -27.24 14.93 -17.62
N SER A 202 -27.90 14.92 -18.78
CA SER A 202 -28.45 13.67 -19.31
C SER A 202 -27.33 12.70 -19.66
N GLU A 203 -27.62 11.40 -19.68
CA GLU A 203 -26.66 10.35 -20.07
C GLU A 203 -26.04 10.63 -21.44
N PHE A 204 -26.85 11.04 -22.42
CA PHE A 204 -26.37 11.49 -23.73
C PHE A 204 -25.35 12.62 -23.65
N ALA A 205 -25.55 13.61 -22.78
CA ALA A 205 -24.62 14.72 -22.62
C ALA A 205 -23.33 14.28 -21.91
N LEU A 206 -23.42 13.40 -20.90
CA LEU A 206 -22.25 12.83 -20.23
C LEU A 206 -21.37 12.03 -21.19
N ASP A 207 -21.96 11.16 -22.01
CA ASP A 207 -21.22 10.38 -23.01
C ASP A 207 -20.46 11.29 -23.99
N ARG A 208 -21.06 12.43 -24.37
CA ARG A 208 -20.40 13.42 -25.25
C ARG A 208 -19.27 14.16 -24.54
N ILE A 209 -19.42 14.49 -23.25
CA ILE A 209 -18.38 15.13 -22.45
C ILE A 209 -17.19 14.17 -22.30
N GLU A 210 -17.43 12.92 -21.94
CA GLU A 210 -16.38 11.90 -21.81
C GLU A 210 -15.66 11.66 -23.14
N GLN A 211 -16.41 11.56 -24.25
CA GLN A 211 -15.84 11.44 -25.58
C GLN A 211 -14.90 12.61 -25.90
N ALA A 212 -15.33 13.84 -25.65
CA ALA A 212 -14.54 15.04 -25.90
C ALA A 212 -13.28 15.09 -25.02
N LEU A 213 -13.37 14.74 -23.74
CA LEU A 213 -12.22 14.68 -22.82
C LEU A 213 -11.20 13.63 -23.26
N SER A 214 -11.66 12.45 -23.68
CA SER A 214 -10.82 11.37 -24.22
C SER A 214 -10.10 11.78 -25.50
N GLU A 215 -10.82 12.39 -26.45
CA GLU A 215 -10.24 12.90 -27.70
C GLU A 215 -9.20 14.01 -27.43
N GLN A 216 -9.51 14.94 -26.52
CA GLN A 216 -8.59 15.99 -26.10
C GLN A 216 -7.31 15.44 -25.44
N HIS A 217 -7.43 14.44 -24.56
CA HIS A 217 -6.28 13.81 -23.91
C HIS A 217 -5.40 13.07 -24.92
N SER A 218 -5.99 12.26 -25.81
CA SER A 218 -5.24 11.56 -26.86
C SER A 218 -4.47 12.51 -27.78
N THR A 219 -5.04 13.67 -28.08
CA THR A 219 -4.38 14.72 -28.87
C THR A 219 -3.18 15.30 -28.10
N ARG A 220 -3.35 15.64 -26.83
CA ARG A 220 -2.26 16.19 -25.99
C ARG A 220 -1.12 15.21 -25.74
N MET A 221 -1.44 13.93 -25.58
CA MET A 221 -0.44 12.86 -25.41
C MET A 221 0.51 12.72 -26.62
N SER A 222 0.07 13.17 -27.80
CA SER A 222 0.88 13.14 -29.02
C SER A 222 1.90 14.29 -29.11
N GLU A 223 1.82 15.29 -28.23
CA GLU A 223 2.75 16.41 -28.18
C GLU A 223 3.95 16.12 -27.26
N PRO A 224 5.19 16.42 -27.68
CA PRO A 224 6.36 16.25 -26.84
C PRO A 224 6.33 17.25 -25.67
N THR A 225 6.07 16.74 -24.47
CA THR A 225 6.05 17.50 -23.22
C THR A 225 7.13 17.04 -22.25
N LEU A 226 7.43 17.86 -21.23
CA LEU A 226 8.34 17.45 -20.17
C LEU A 226 7.72 16.28 -19.39
N PRO A 227 8.51 15.29 -18.93
CA PRO A 227 7.98 14.13 -18.19
C PRO A 227 7.09 14.50 -16.99
N ARG A 228 7.35 15.64 -16.33
CA ARG A 228 6.52 16.15 -15.23
C ARG A 228 5.13 16.62 -15.70
N GLN A 229 5.05 17.27 -16.86
CA GLN A 229 3.78 17.73 -17.44
C GLN A 229 2.96 16.53 -17.92
N THR A 230 3.58 15.60 -18.64
CA THR A 230 2.93 14.35 -19.08
C THR A 230 2.32 13.59 -17.90
N ARG A 231 3.04 13.49 -16.77
CA ARG A 231 2.52 12.85 -15.54
C ARG A 231 1.36 13.62 -14.93
N ALA A 232 1.44 14.95 -14.82
CA ALA A 232 0.36 15.77 -14.28
C ALA A 232 -0.91 15.67 -15.13
N GLU A 233 -0.76 15.63 -16.46
CA GLU A 233 -1.87 15.43 -17.40
C GLU A 233 -2.49 14.04 -17.28
N ASN A 234 -1.68 12.99 -17.15
CA ASN A 234 -2.18 11.63 -16.91
C ASN A 234 -2.92 11.52 -15.57
N MET A 235 -2.40 12.13 -14.51
CA MET A 235 -3.08 12.16 -13.21
C MET A 235 -4.42 12.89 -13.29
N LEU A 236 -4.48 14.03 -14.00
CA LEU A 236 -5.71 14.78 -14.19
C LEU A 236 -6.73 13.99 -15.02
N TYR A 237 -6.29 13.36 -16.11
CA TYR A 237 -7.14 12.54 -16.96
C TYR A 237 -7.72 11.35 -16.20
N SER A 238 -6.90 10.61 -15.45
CA SER A 238 -7.35 9.52 -14.59
C SER A 238 -8.31 9.97 -13.49
N ALA A 239 -8.29 11.25 -13.07
CA ALA A 239 -9.28 11.78 -12.15
C ALA A 239 -10.61 12.14 -12.84
N GLN A 240 -10.57 12.51 -14.12
CA GLN A 240 -11.73 13.05 -14.86
C GLN A 240 -12.56 11.98 -15.59
N VAL A 241 -11.93 10.99 -16.21
CA VAL A 241 -12.62 10.06 -17.14
C VAL A 241 -13.15 8.80 -16.43
N ASN A 242 -13.00 8.77 -15.11
CA ASN A 242 -13.15 7.55 -14.33
C ASN A 242 -14.45 7.49 -13.50
N SER A 243 -15.40 8.39 -13.74
CA SER A 243 -16.67 8.41 -12.99
C SER A 243 -17.47 7.11 -13.16
N LYS A 244 -17.55 6.57 -14.40
CA LYS A 244 -18.18 5.26 -14.66
C LYS A 244 -17.53 4.12 -13.89
N ALA A 245 -16.20 4.05 -13.90
CA ALA A 245 -15.46 3.05 -13.13
C ALA A 245 -15.70 3.21 -11.62
N LEU A 246 -15.72 4.44 -11.10
CA LEU A 246 -16.00 4.75 -9.70
C LEU A 246 -17.41 4.35 -9.26
N ALA A 247 -18.40 4.42 -10.16
CA ALA A 247 -19.78 4.00 -9.86
C ALA A 247 -19.87 2.53 -9.43
N ARG A 248 -18.95 1.68 -9.90
CA ARG A 248 -18.83 0.26 -9.49
C ARG A 248 -18.61 0.06 -7.99
N VAL A 249 -18.19 1.09 -7.26
CA VAL A 249 -18.00 1.03 -5.79
C VAL A 249 -19.34 0.98 -5.07
N THR A 250 -20.38 1.66 -5.59
CA THR A 250 -21.65 1.89 -4.89
C THR A 250 -22.31 0.60 -4.36
N PRO A 251 -22.41 -0.51 -5.13
CA PRO A 251 -22.99 -1.76 -4.65
C PRO A 251 -22.24 -2.42 -3.49
N HIS A 252 -20.97 -2.05 -3.28
CA HIS A 252 -20.09 -2.64 -2.28
C HIS A 252 -19.95 -1.79 -1.01
N ILE A 253 -20.50 -0.57 -1.01
CA ILE A 253 -20.59 0.26 0.19
C ILE A 253 -21.58 -0.41 1.17
N PRO A 254 -21.19 -0.65 2.44
CA PRO A 254 -22.07 -1.27 3.40
C PRO A 254 -23.24 -0.35 3.75
N LYS A 255 -24.41 -0.93 4.00
CA LYS A 255 -25.60 -0.17 4.44
C LYS A 255 -25.45 0.37 5.86
N GLU A 256 -24.76 -0.38 6.71
CA GLU A 256 -24.47 0.00 8.09
C GLU A 256 -22.99 0.34 8.23
N VAL A 257 -22.70 1.53 8.75
CA VAL A 257 -21.33 1.99 8.96
C VAL A 257 -20.82 1.39 10.28
N PRO A 258 -19.70 0.64 10.28
CA PRO A 258 -19.13 0.11 11.52
C PRO A 258 -18.67 1.26 12.43
N LYS A 259 -18.69 1.03 13.75
CA LYS A 259 -18.31 2.06 14.73
C LYS A 259 -16.80 2.21 14.88
N GLN A 260 -16.06 1.12 14.70
CA GLN A 260 -14.62 1.06 14.89
C GLN A 260 -13.88 1.84 13.80
N ARG A 261 -12.84 2.57 14.20
CA ARG A 261 -12.10 3.49 13.31
C ARG A 261 -11.44 2.77 12.14
N LEU A 262 -10.77 1.64 12.41
CA LEU A 262 -10.13 0.83 11.37
C LEU A 262 -11.14 0.15 10.46
N ALA A 263 -12.28 -0.31 10.99
CA ALA A 263 -13.35 -0.92 10.20
C ALA A 263 -13.95 0.08 9.19
N GLN A 264 -14.12 1.35 9.57
CA GLN A 264 -14.59 2.40 8.65
C GLN A 264 -13.60 2.65 7.49
N GLN A 265 -12.29 2.68 7.78
CA GLN A 265 -11.26 2.79 6.74
C GLN A 265 -11.22 1.54 5.86
N ALA A 266 -11.36 0.36 6.47
CA ALA A 266 -11.39 -0.92 5.79
C ALA A 266 -12.55 -1.02 4.79
N GLU A 267 -13.76 -0.59 5.16
CA GLU A 267 -14.91 -0.62 4.24
C GLU A 267 -14.68 0.22 2.98
N ILE A 268 -14.05 1.40 3.12
CA ILE A 268 -13.68 2.23 1.97
C ILE A 268 -12.69 1.50 1.07
N ALA A 269 -11.64 0.90 1.65
CA ALA A 269 -10.63 0.17 0.90
C ALA A 269 -11.20 -1.08 0.22
N LEU A 270 -11.93 -1.92 0.96
CA LEU A 270 -12.47 -3.19 0.48
C LEU A 270 -13.57 -3.01 -0.57
N ALA A 271 -14.44 -2.01 -0.42
CA ALA A 271 -15.41 -1.66 -1.46
C ALA A 271 -14.70 -1.21 -2.75
N SER A 272 -13.63 -0.43 -2.62
CA SER A 272 -12.84 0.05 -3.76
C SER A 272 -12.04 -1.08 -4.44
N PHE A 273 -11.53 -2.04 -3.68
CA PHE A 273 -10.90 -3.25 -4.22
C PHE A 273 -11.90 -4.13 -4.95
N LYS A 274 -13.06 -4.42 -4.34
CA LYS A 274 -14.08 -5.26 -4.96
C LYS A 274 -14.61 -4.68 -6.26
N ALA A 275 -14.72 -3.37 -6.35
CA ALA A 275 -15.10 -2.65 -7.55
C ALA A 275 -14.00 -2.58 -8.63
N GLY A 276 -12.78 -3.03 -8.30
CA GLY A 276 -11.61 -2.99 -9.17
C GLY A 276 -11.15 -1.58 -9.52
N VAL A 277 -11.30 -0.63 -8.59
CA VAL A 277 -10.87 0.78 -8.78
C VAL A 277 -9.69 1.17 -7.90
N CYS A 278 -9.15 0.23 -7.14
CA CYS A 278 -8.08 0.45 -6.18
C CYS A 278 -7.15 -0.78 -6.14
N VAL A 279 -5.86 -0.53 -5.94
CA VAL A 279 -4.82 -1.58 -5.86
C VAL A 279 -4.33 -1.73 -4.43
N SER A 280 -4.12 -0.62 -3.73
CA SER A 280 -3.56 -0.66 -2.38
C SER A 280 -4.14 0.42 -1.46
N ALA A 281 -4.07 0.15 -0.17
CA ALA A 281 -4.50 1.08 0.87
C ALA A 281 -3.57 1.09 2.10
N ASN A 282 -3.32 2.28 2.65
CA ASN A 282 -2.70 2.47 3.97
C ASN A 282 -3.78 2.76 5.01
N LEU A 283 -4.02 1.82 5.91
CA LEU A 283 -4.88 2.00 7.08
C LEU A 283 -4.01 2.42 8.28
N SER A 284 -4.54 3.30 9.13
CA SER A 284 -3.79 3.79 10.28
C SER A 284 -4.67 4.05 11.49
N ILE A 285 -4.11 3.71 12.65
CA ILE A 285 -4.62 4.06 13.97
C ILE A 285 -3.44 4.62 14.77
N GLY A 286 -3.67 5.72 15.48
CA GLY A 286 -2.63 6.39 16.27
C GLY A 286 -2.71 6.08 17.76
N GLN A 287 -1.94 6.86 18.53
CA GLN A 287 -1.89 6.84 20.00
C GLN A 287 -1.07 5.70 20.62
N PHE A 288 -0.30 4.95 19.83
CA PHE A 288 0.60 3.91 20.37
C PHE A 288 1.81 4.48 21.12
N ASP A 289 2.02 5.80 21.11
CA ASP A 289 3.14 6.46 21.79
C ASP A 289 2.92 6.52 23.30
N SER A 290 3.24 5.43 23.97
CA SER A 290 2.82 5.14 25.34
C SER A 290 3.83 5.59 26.42
N HIS A 291 4.40 6.80 26.27
CA HIS A 291 5.32 7.37 27.26
C HIS A 291 4.70 7.60 28.65
N ALA A 292 3.36 7.68 28.72
CA ALA A 292 2.64 7.92 29.96
C ALA A 292 2.19 6.61 30.64
N ASN A 293 1.47 5.71 29.95
CA ASN A 293 0.92 4.51 30.59
C ASN A 293 0.95 3.31 29.63
N ASN A 294 2.09 2.62 29.56
CA ASN A 294 2.29 1.57 28.56
C ASN A 294 1.23 0.47 28.60
N ASP A 295 0.99 -0.09 29.78
CA ASP A 295 0.12 -1.25 29.90
C ASP A 295 -1.33 -0.90 29.56
N GLU A 296 -1.81 0.27 29.99
CA GLU A 296 -3.16 0.73 29.69
C GLU A 296 -3.35 1.08 28.20
N ASP A 297 -2.40 1.82 27.62
CA ASP A 297 -2.49 2.26 26.23
C ASP A 297 -2.37 1.07 25.27
N GLN A 298 -1.40 0.18 25.50
CA GLN A 298 -1.18 -0.98 24.63
C GLN A 298 -2.31 -2.02 24.77
N MET A 299 -2.85 -2.25 25.97
CA MET A 299 -4.02 -3.15 26.16
C MET A 299 -5.34 -2.56 25.67
N LYS A 300 -5.38 -1.31 25.25
CA LYS A 300 -6.51 -0.73 24.52
C LYS A 300 -6.28 -0.79 23.00
N LEU A 301 -5.10 -0.38 22.55
CA LEU A 301 -4.83 -0.13 21.14
C LEU A 301 -4.45 -1.39 20.36
N ILE A 302 -3.69 -2.33 20.95
CA ILE A 302 -3.38 -3.60 20.29
C ILE A 302 -4.66 -4.39 20.02
N PRO A 303 -5.60 -4.56 20.98
CA PRO A 303 -6.85 -5.23 20.69
C PRO A 303 -7.71 -4.55 19.61
N GLU A 304 -7.80 -3.22 19.59
CA GLU A 304 -8.50 -2.48 18.53
C GLU A 304 -7.81 -2.69 17.16
N PHE A 305 -6.49 -2.75 17.14
CA PHE A 305 -5.71 -3.01 15.93
C PHE A 305 -5.92 -4.43 15.39
N LEU A 306 -5.89 -5.44 16.25
CA LEU A 306 -6.18 -6.83 15.90
C LEU A 306 -7.63 -7.02 15.46
N GLU A 307 -8.60 -6.36 16.11
CA GLU A 307 -10.00 -6.33 15.67
C GLU A 307 -10.12 -5.75 14.25
N GLY A 308 -9.38 -4.67 13.95
CA GLY A 308 -9.33 -4.08 12.62
C GLY A 308 -8.76 -5.01 11.54
N ILE A 309 -7.70 -5.75 11.85
CA ILE A 309 -7.13 -6.76 10.93
C ILE A 309 -8.12 -7.91 10.72
N ALA A 310 -8.67 -8.45 11.81
CA ALA A 310 -9.65 -9.52 11.75
C ALA A 310 -10.90 -9.13 10.95
N TYR A 311 -11.36 -7.89 11.11
CA TYR A 311 -12.45 -7.34 10.33
C TYR A 311 -12.13 -7.34 8.83
N VAL A 312 -10.95 -6.84 8.44
CA VAL A 312 -10.52 -6.84 7.04
C VAL A 312 -10.50 -8.24 6.44
N LEU A 313 -9.93 -9.22 7.15
CA LEU A 313 -9.83 -10.59 6.65
C LEU A 313 -11.22 -11.22 6.43
N ARG A 314 -12.10 -11.15 7.44
CA ARG A 314 -13.47 -11.68 7.35
C ARG A 314 -14.30 -10.95 6.30
N ARG A 315 -14.18 -9.62 6.24
CA ARG A 315 -14.92 -8.83 5.25
C ARG A 315 -14.44 -9.08 3.83
N ALA A 316 -13.14 -9.34 3.64
CA ALA A 316 -12.61 -9.77 2.35
C ALA A 316 -13.13 -11.16 1.93
N GLU A 317 -13.40 -12.07 2.86
CA GLU A 317 -14.05 -13.36 2.58
C GLU A 317 -15.50 -13.16 2.11
N GLU A 318 -16.27 -12.33 2.81
CA GLU A 318 -17.64 -11.98 2.41
C GLU A 318 -17.70 -11.34 1.01
N LEU A 319 -16.71 -10.51 0.68
CA LEU A 319 -16.57 -9.88 -0.63
C LEU A 319 -15.92 -10.81 -1.68
N GLN A 320 -15.51 -12.02 -1.31
CA GLN A 320 -14.84 -12.99 -2.17
C GLN A 320 -13.54 -12.47 -2.80
N ILE A 321 -12.77 -11.68 -2.04
CA ILE A 321 -11.45 -11.15 -2.44
C ILE A 321 -10.33 -11.57 -1.49
N ARG A 322 -10.61 -12.39 -0.46
CA ARG A 322 -9.64 -12.86 0.54
C ARG A 322 -8.41 -13.54 -0.08
N GLU A 323 -8.62 -14.38 -1.09
CA GLU A 323 -7.55 -15.11 -1.82
C GLU A 323 -6.66 -14.20 -2.68
N LYS A 324 -7.03 -12.93 -2.80
CA LYS A 324 -6.29 -11.92 -3.56
C LYS A 324 -5.73 -10.82 -2.65
N LEU A 325 -5.99 -10.88 -1.35
CA LEU A 325 -5.66 -9.82 -0.40
C LEU A 325 -4.37 -10.14 0.37
N VAL A 326 -3.46 -9.18 0.35
CA VAL A 326 -2.21 -9.21 1.10
C VAL A 326 -2.29 -8.15 2.20
N VAL A 327 -2.16 -8.59 3.44
CA VAL A 327 -2.17 -7.74 4.64
C VAL A 327 -0.76 -7.65 5.20
N ILE A 328 -0.27 -6.43 5.38
CA ILE A 328 0.99 -6.09 6.03
C ILE A 328 0.65 -5.29 7.27
N ALA A 329 1.01 -5.77 8.47
CA ALA A 329 0.77 -5.05 9.71
C ALA A 329 2.08 -4.63 10.37
N GLN A 330 2.25 -3.34 10.59
CA GLN A 330 3.51 -2.75 11.02
C GLN A 330 3.32 -1.61 12.03
N SER A 331 4.42 -1.28 12.68
CA SER A 331 4.61 -0.09 13.50
C SER A 331 5.90 0.61 13.06
N GLU A 332 5.98 1.92 13.27
CA GLU A 332 7.17 2.70 12.93
C GLU A 332 8.38 2.39 13.81
N MET A 333 8.15 1.93 15.04
CA MET A 333 9.17 1.58 16.03
C MET A 333 8.61 0.64 17.11
N GLY A 334 9.44 0.20 18.05
CA GLY A 334 9.05 -0.54 19.25
C GLY A 334 9.04 0.34 20.53
N ARG A 335 8.82 -0.31 21.68
CA ARG A 335 8.87 0.29 23.02
C ARG A 335 10.00 -0.31 23.84
N THR A 336 10.66 0.50 24.68
CA THR A 336 11.84 0.08 25.45
C THR A 336 11.59 -1.18 26.30
N PRO A 337 12.63 -1.98 26.58
CA PRO A 337 12.50 -3.12 27.50
C PRO A 337 12.27 -2.68 28.94
N THR A 338 12.48 -1.40 29.27
CA THR A 338 12.28 -0.85 30.62
C THR A 338 11.16 0.18 30.65
N TYR A 339 10.47 0.26 31.79
CA TYR A 339 9.51 1.32 32.06
C TYR A 339 10.23 2.60 32.52
N ASN A 340 9.72 3.74 32.07
CA ASN A 340 10.15 5.05 32.53
C ASN A 340 9.47 5.44 33.87
N GLN A 341 9.82 6.61 34.42
CA GLN A 341 9.25 7.10 35.69
C GLN A 341 7.74 7.37 35.64
N GLY A 342 7.16 7.51 34.44
CA GLY A 342 5.75 7.78 34.22
C GLY A 342 4.84 6.54 34.24
N ASN A 343 5.40 5.32 34.29
CA ASN A 343 4.74 4.05 33.94
C ASN A 343 4.55 3.81 32.43
N GLY A 344 5.18 4.64 31.59
CA GLY A 344 5.26 4.39 30.17
C GLY A 344 6.52 3.66 29.75
N LYS A 345 6.68 3.53 28.43
CA LYS A 345 7.91 3.05 27.79
C LYS A 345 8.32 4.02 26.68
N ASP A 346 9.62 4.22 26.55
CA ASP A 346 10.20 5.14 25.58
C ASP A 346 10.41 4.45 24.22
N HIS A 347 10.94 5.18 23.24
CA HIS A 347 11.13 4.70 21.87
C HIS A 347 12.24 3.65 21.76
N TRP A 348 11.96 2.54 21.06
CA TRP A 348 12.93 1.47 20.81
C TRP A 348 13.12 1.21 19.32
N SER A 349 14.37 1.06 18.89
CA SER A 349 14.72 0.89 17.47
C SER A 349 14.57 -0.55 16.98
N ILE A 350 14.10 -1.48 17.82
CA ILE A 350 13.84 -2.86 17.43
C ILE A 350 12.32 -3.12 17.48
N GLY A 351 11.79 -3.76 16.45
CA GLY A 351 10.38 -4.11 16.40
C GLY A 351 10.11 -5.39 15.61
N SER A 352 8.88 -5.48 15.11
CA SER A 352 8.36 -6.62 14.39
C SER A 352 7.52 -6.16 13.21
N ILE A 353 7.15 -7.09 12.33
CA ILE A 353 6.18 -6.89 11.25
C ILE A 353 5.43 -8.20 11.01
N LEU A 354 4.14 -8.10 10.66
CA LEU A 354 3.26 -9.24 10.44
C LEU A 354 2.75 -9.26 9.00
N PHE A 355 2.56 -10.45 8.45
CA PHE A 355 2.03 -10.66 7.10
C PHE A 355 0.98 -11.77 7.07
N ILE A 356 -0.08 -11.57 6.29
CA ILE A 356 -1.10 -12.57 5.95
C ILE A 356 -1.45 -12.38 4.48
N GLY A 357 -1.51 -13.43 3.68
CA GLY A 357 -1.92 -13.31 2.28
C GLY A 357 -1.62 -14.53 1.43
N PRO A 358 -2.13 -14.57 0.18
CA PRO A 358 -1.88 -15.66 -0.76
C PRO A 358 -0.39 -15.83 -1.05
N GLY A 359 0.09 -17.08 -1.11
CA GLY A 359 1.50 -17.37 -1.35
C GLY A 359 2.45 -16.99 -0.21
N ILE A 360 1.92 -16.60 0.97
CA ILE A 360 2.68 -16.44 2.20
C ILE A 360 2.45 -17.69 3.06
N THR A 361 3.53 -18.39 3.39
CA THR A 361 3.51 -19.55 4.29
C THR A 361 3.33 -19.06 5.72
N GLY A 362 2.12 -19.26 6.25
CA GLY A 362 1.75 -18.94 7.62
C GLY A 362 2.25 -19.93 8.67
N ASN A 363 1.78 -19.78 9.90
CA ASN A 363 2.27 -20.51 11.07
C ASN A 363 3.81 -20.45 11.17
N ARG A 364 4.37 -19.25 10.94
CA ARG A 364 5.80 -19.09 10.78
C ARG A 364 6.29 -17.84 11.50
N VAL A 365 7.40 -18.01 12.22
CA VAL A 365 8.15 -16.91 12.83
C VAL A 365 9.55 -16.89 12.23
N VAL A 366 10.00 -15.72 11.77
CA VAL A 366 11.35 -15.48 11.28
C VAL A 366 12.01 -14.40 12.12
N GLY A 367 13.30 -14.55 12.39
CA GLY A 367 14.02 -13.63 13.27
C GLY A 367 13.64 -13.76 14.74
N ALA A 368 14.35 -13.03 15.59
CA ALA A 368 14.15 -13.03 17.02
C ALA A 368 14.73 -11.78 17.66
N THR A 369 14.30 -11.50 18.89
CA THR A 369 15.02 -10.65 19.82
C THR A 369 15.52 -11.45 21.02
N ASP A 370 16.63 -11.02 21.61
CA ASP A 370 17.12 -11.59 22.86
C ASP A 370 16.26 -11.15 24.06
N ASP A 371 16.59 -11.62 25.26
CA ASP A 371 15.85 -11.27 26.47
C ASP A 371 15.91 -9.76 26.80
N GLY A 372 16.87 -9.02 26.25
CA GLY A 372 16.97 -7.55 26.35
C GLY A 372 16.27 -6.80 25.21
N GLN A 373 15.50 -7.49 24.35
CA GLN A 373 14.87 -6.96 23.14
C GLN A 373 15.84 -6.43 22.06
N PHE A 374 17.09 -6.85 22.06
CA PHE A 374 17.99 -6.57 20.94
C PHE A 374 17.74 -7.54 19.80
N ALA A 375 17.79 -7.05 18.56
CA ALA A 375 17.68 -7.90 17.39
C ALA A 375 18.80 -8.93 17.35
N VAL A 376 18.44 -10.20 17.20
CA VAL A 376 19.38 -11.29 16.99
C VAL A 376 19.73 -11.34 15.49
N PRO A 377 21.03 -11.38 15.11
CA PRO A 377 21.40 -11.43 13.71
C PRO A 377 20.84 -12.69 12.99
N LEU A 378 20.48 -12.52 11.72
CA LEU A 378 19.81 -13.53 10.89
C LEU A 378 20.67 -13.90 9.68
N ASP A 379 20.79 -15.19 9.36
CA ASP A 379 21.26 -15.64 8.04
C ASP A 379 20.13 -15.41 7.01
N PRO A 380 20.31 -14.51 6.01
CA PRO A 380 19.25 -14.12 5.09
C PRO A 380 18.88 -15.23 4.09
N LYS A 381 19.72 -16.26 3.93
CA LYS A 381 19.44 -17.39 3.03
C LYS A 381 18.72 -18.53 3.74
N ARG A 382 19.10 -18.80 4.99
CA ARG A 382 18.47 -19.86 5.80
C ARG A 382 17.24 -19.36 6.57
N LEU A 383 17.13 -18.05 6.75
CA LEU A 383 16.11 -17.41 7.58
C LEU A 383 16.10 -17.95 9.02
N ALA A 384 17.30 -18.25 9.52
CA ALA A 384 17.55 -18.72 10.88
C ALA A 384 18.51 -17.76 11.60
N VAL A 385 18.37 -17.66 12.91
CA VAL A 385 19.26 -16.84 13.74
C VAL A 385 20.69 -17.38 13.70
N ASP A 386 21.66 -16.49 13.52
CA ASP A 386 23.08 -16.81 13.49
C ASP A 386 23.86 -15.64 14.11
N GLN A 387 24.28 -15.79 15.36
CA GLN A 387 24.97 -14.73 16.12
C GLN A 387 26.35 -14.38 15.56
N GLU A 388 27.00 -15.30 14.84
CA GLU A 388 28.37 -15.11 14.37
C GLU A 388 28.43 -14.54 12.96
N LYS A 389 27.53 -15.01 12.08
CA LYS A 389 27.57 -14.74 10.63
C LYS A 389 26.29 -14.11 10.09
N GLY A 390 25.26 -13.98 10.92
CA GLY A 390 24.02 -13.31 10.55
C GLY A 390 24.21 -11.80 10.40
N ILE A 391 23.24 -11.17 9.76
CA ILE A 391 23.16 -9.72 9.59
C ILE A 391 21.98 -9.16 10.39
N ARG A 392 22.01 -7.85 10.66
CA ARG A 392 20.82 -7.16 11.16
C ARG A 392 19.85 -6.90 10.02
N ILE A 393 18.62 -7.37 10.19
CA ILE A 393 17.57 -7.12 9.21
C ILE A 393 16.94 -5.76 9.50
N ARG A 394 16.82 -4.97 8.43
CA ARG A 394 16.32 -3.60 8.43
C ARG A 394 15.18 -3.44 7.41
N PRO A 395 14.36 -2.37 7.47
CA PRO A 395 13.23 -2.18 6.56
C PRO A 395 13.54 -2.38 5.07
N GLU A 396 14.69 -1.95 4.55
CA GLU A 396 15.10 -2.16 3.14
C GLU A 396 15.08 -3.63 2.71
N HIS A 397 15.44 -4.56 3.59
CA HIS A 397 15.45 -6.00 3.30
C HIS A 397 14.02 -6.53 3.14
N ILE A 398 13.10 -6.07 4.00
CA ILE A 398 11.67 -6.40 3.93
C ILE A 398 11.06 -5.80 2.67
N HIS A 399 11.35 -4.53 2.37
CA HIS A 399 10.84 -3.86 1.17
C HIS A 399 11.35 -4.47 -0.13
N GLU A 400 12.61 -4.89 -0.20
CA GLU A 400 13.14 -5.63 -1.34
C GLU A 400 12.37 -6.94 -1.54
N SER A 401 12.16 -7.69 -0.45
CA SER A 401 11.40 -8.95 -0.46
C SER A 401 9.93 -8.75 -0.87
N LEU A 402 9.30 -7.65 -0.43
CA LEU A 402 7.93 -7.28 -0.82
C LEU A 402 7.84 -6.91 -2.31
N ARG A 403 8.82 -6.19 -2.86
CA ARG A 403 8.87 -5.88 -4.30
C ARG A 403 8.99 -7.14 -5.15
N GLN A 404 9.79 -8.11 -4.70
CA GLN A 404 9.92 -9.42 -5.36
C GLN A 404 8.61 -10.22 -5.27
N TYR A 405 8.00 -10.27 -4.09
CA TYR A 405 6.71 -10.94 -3.88
C TYR A 405 5.59 -10.35 -4.76
N ALA A 406 5.52 -9.02 -4.86
CA ALA A 406 4.54 -8.35 -5.71
C ALA A 406 4.88 -8.43 -7.21
N GLY A 407 6.02 -9.03 -7.60
CA GLY A 407 6.46 -9.12 -8.99
C GLY A 407 6.78 -7.77 -9.63
N ILE A 408 7.12 -6.75 -8.84
CA ILE A 408 7.38 -5.39 -9.32
C ILE A 408 8.86 -4.99 -9.26
N ASN A 409 9.75 -5.84 -8.74
CA ASN A 409 11.16 -5.49 -8.50
C ASN A 409 11.92 -5.05 -9.77
N SER A 410 11.57 -5.58 -10.94
CA SER A 410 12.13 -5.18 -12.24
C SER A 410 11.34 -4.08 -12.96
N HIS A 411 10.31 -3.52 -12.34
CA HIS A 411 9.52 -2.45 -12.93
C HIS A 411 10.33 -1.13 -12.99
N PRO A 412 10.27 -0.33 -14.07
CA PRO A 412 11.03 0.93 -14.19
C PRO A 412 10.76 1.96 -13.07
N HIS A 413 9.64 1.85 -12.36
CA HIS A 413 9.38 2.64 -11.17
C HIS A 413 10.26 2.21 -9.99
N CYS A 414 10.47 0.92 -9.77
CA CYS A 414 11.32 0.41 -8.70
C CYS A 414 12.80 0.75 -8.93
N GLU A 415 13.25 0.74 -10.18
CA GLU A 415 14.62 1.12 -10.57
C GLU A 415 14.95 2.59 -10.23
N GLN A 416 13.95 3.48 -10.20
CA GLN A 416 14.12 4.88 -9.77
C GLN A 416 14.35 5.02 -8.26
N PHE A 417 14.01 3.99 -7.48
CA PHE A 417 14.06 4.00 -6.01
C PHE A 417 14.83 2.79 -5.47
N PRO A 418 16.14 2.65 -5.76
CA PRO A 418 16.95 1.51 -5.35
C PRO A 418 17.13 1.46 -3.82
N LEU A 419 16.87 0.29 -3.23
CA LEU A 419 16.98 0.11 -1.78
C LEU A 419 18.43 -0.12 -1.33
N GLY A 420 19.29 -0.65 -2.21
CA GLY A 420 20.70 -0.88 -1.93
C GLY A 420 21.00 -2.17 -1.16
N VAL A 421 20.03 -3.08 -1.06
CA VAL A 421 20.22 -4.42 -0.48
C VAL A 421 21.11 -5.25 -1.41
N LYS A 422 22.23 -5.76 -0.89
CA LYS A 422 23.12 -6.60 -1.69
C LYS A 422 22.48 -7.95 -1.99
N PRO A 423 22.77 -8.59 -3.14
CA PRO A 423 22.19 -9.90 -3.48
C PRO A 423 22.36 -10.97 -2.40
N GLU A 424 23.49 -10.98 -1.69
CA GLU A 424 23.78 -11.91 -0.60
C GLU A 424 23.04 -11.60 0.72
N GLU A 425 22.51 -10.38 0.86
CA GLU A 425 21.75 -9.90 2.03
C GLU A 425 20.22 -10.03 1.81
N GLN A 426 19.77 -10.40 0.61
CA GLN A 426 18.35 -10.60 0.30
C GLN A 426 17.77 -11.82 1.03
N LEU A 427 16.54 -11.67 1.56
CA LEU A 427 15.85 -12.70 2.32
C LEU A 427 15.29 -13.80 1.39
N GLN A 428 15.99 -14.91 1.24
CA GLN A 428 15.60 -15.98 0.34
C GLN A 428 14.52 -16.87 0.97
N GLY A 429 13.40 -17.06 0.27
CA GLY A 429 12.31 -17.92 0.76
C GLY A 429 11.51 -17.33 1.94
N LEU A 430 11.49 -16.00 2.08
CA LEU A 430 10.73 -15.34 3.15
C LEU A 430 9.23 -15.70 3.10
N TRP A 431 8.69 -15.83 1.90
CA TRP A 431 7.26 -16.03 1.68
C TRP A 431 6.85 -17.50 1.63
N GLY A 432 7.77 -18.45 1.47
CA GLY A 432 7.45 -19.87 1.31
C GLY A 432 8.33 -20.54 0.28
#